data_AF-A0A3D5SH39-F1
#
_entry.id   AF-A0A3D5SH39-F1
#
_cell.length_a   1.000
_cell.length_b   1.000
_cell.length_c   1.000
_cell.angle_alpha   90.00
_cell.angle_beta   90.00
_cell.angle_gamma   90.00
#
_symmetry.space_group_name_H-M   'P 1'
#
loop_
_entity.id
_entity.type
_entity.pdbx_description
1 polymer ?
#
loop_
_entity_poly.entity_id
_entity_poly.type
_entity_poly.pdbx_seq_one_letter_code
_entity_poly.pdbx_strand_id
1 'polypeptide(L)'
;MTPGRQVRIALLVLFLALIATPIAIKRLEARREVGKSKLDTSLALARYGFYLQEVAHASGINFVHQAPTLDHKLDHIMPQVASMGAGASIVDFDRDGWQDIYLTNSGEGSKNSLYRNMGDGTFKDMAGELGIADVNQPGTGVSMGAVWGDYDNDGYEDLFLYKWGRPEMFHNDGGRHFTRVTEQASLPAWVNANTAIWFDYDGDGLLDLFIGGYYSEDVDLWHLKTTRMMPESFEYAKNGGRKYLFHNLGGGKFEEVSAKVGINSRRWALAASAADLRGTGHQD
;
A
#
# COMPACT_ATOMS: atom_id res chain seq x y z
N MET A 1 20.24 -8.70 62.43
CA MET A 1 19.14 -9.66 62.65
C MET A 1 18.48 -9.95 61.32
N THR A 2 18.55 -11.18 60.84
CA THR A 2 17.89 -11.61 59.59
C THR A 2 16.37 -11.74 59.83
N PRO A 3 15.51 -11.15 58.98
CA PRO A 3 14.07 -11.25 59.18
C PRO A 3 13.63 -12.71 59.11
N GLY A 4 12.78 -13.12 60.05
CA GLY A 4 12.22 -14.47 60.13
C GLY A 4 11.45 -14.85 58.87
N ARG A 5 11.35 -16.15 58.59
CA ARG A 5 10.77 -16.71 57.35
C ARG A 5 9.39 -16.15 57.01
N GLN A 6 8.55 -15.91 58.02
CA GLN A 6 7.22 -15.32 57.85
C GLN A 6 7.26 -13.86 57.36
N VAL A 7 8.20 -13.06 57.85
CA VAL A 7 8.39 -11.66 57.42
C VAL A 7 8.85 -11.60 55.97
N ARG A 8 9.73 -12.51 55.54
CA ARG A 8 10.18 -12.59 54.14
C ARG A 8 9.06 -12.99 53.18
N ILE A 9 8.20 -13.93 53.59
CA ILE A 9 7.03 -14.33 52.79
C ILE A 9 6.04 -13.16 52.68
N ALA A 10 5.77 -12.45 53.78
CA ALA A 10 4.89 -11.27 53.77
C ALA A 10 5.41 -10.16 52.85
N LEU A 11 6.71 -9.87 52.88
CA LEU A 11 7.34 -8.90 51.98
C LEU A 11 7.30 -9.33 50.51
N LEU A 12 7.50 -10.62 50.22
CA LEU A 12 7.41 -11.15 48.85
C LEU A 12 5.98 -11.02 48.30
N VAL A 13 4.97 -11.35 49.10
CA VAL A 13 3.55 -11.21 48.72
C VAL A 13 3.20 -9.74 48.49
N LEU A 14 3.65 -8.84 49.37
CA LEU A 14 3.44 -7.40 49.21
C LEU A 14 4.10 -6.88 47.92
N PHE A 15 5.32 -7.31 47.62
CA PHE A 15 6.04 -6.92 46.41
C PHE A 15 5.37 -7.43 45.14
N LEU A 16 4.93 -8.69 45.13
CA LEU A 16 4.16 -9.26 44.01
C LEU A 16 2.82 -8.57 43.82
N ALA A 17 2.13 -8.21 44.91
CA ALA A 17 0.89 -7.43 44.83
C ALA A 17 1.12 -6.02 44.26
N LEU A 18 2.22 -5.35 44.64
CA LEU A 18 2.60 -4.05 44.10
C LEU A 18 2.92 -4.09 42.60
N ILE A 19 3.45 -5.21 42.08
CA ILE A 19 3.67 -5.40 40.63
C ILE A 19 2.37 -5.77 39.91
N ALA A 20 1.56 -6.64 40.50
CA ALA A 20 0.34 -7.15 39.87
C ALA A 20 -0.77 -6.09 39.81
N THR A 21 -0.85 -5.18 40.79
CA THR A 21 -1.93 -4.20 40.91
C THR A 21 -1.95 -3.20 39.74
N PRO A 22 -0.84 -2.55 39.35
CA PRO A 22 -0.80 -1.68 38.16
C PRO A 22 -1.14 -2.42 36.86
N ILE A 23 -0.71 -3.68 36.73
CA ILE A 23 -1.01 -4.52 35.55
C ILE A 23 -2.50 -4.84 35.49
N ALA A 24 -3.11 -5.17 36.63
CA ALA A 24 -4.53 -5.44 36.74
C ALA A 24 -5.37 -4.17 36.47
N ILE A 25 -4.96 -3.02 37.02
CA ILE A 25 -5.58 -1.71 36.75
C ILE A 25 -5.49 -1.39 35.26
N LYS A 26 -4.31 -1.50 34.64
CA LYS A 26 -4.13 -1.25 33.21
C LYS A 26 -4.99 -2.17 32.33
N ARG A 27 -5.14 -3.45 32.71
CA ARG A 27 -6.03 -4.39 32.02
C ARG A 27 -7.52 -4.06 32.22
N LEU A 28 -7.90 -3.58 33.39
CA LEU A 28 -9.25 -3.12 33.70
C LEU A 28 -9.60 -1.83 32.96
N GLU A 29 -8.67 -0.88 32.90
CA GLU A 29 -8.79 0.37 32.14
C GLU A 29 -8.86 0.11 30.64
N ALA A 30 -7.97 -0.73 30.09
CA ALA A 30 -8.03 -1.14 28.68
C ALA A 30 -9.37 -1.81 28.35
N ARG A 31 -9.89 -2.69 29.21
CA ARG A 31 -11.23 -3.27 29.04
C ARG A 31 -12.36 -2.25 29.17
N ARG A 32 -12.19 -1.21 29.99
CA ARG A 32 -13.15 -0.11 30.14
C ARG A 32 -13.15 0.83 28.94
N GLU A 33 -12.00 1.08 28.32
CA GLU A 33 -11.87 1.90 27.11
C GLU A 33 -12.46 1.20 25.88
N VAL A 34 -12.23 -0.11 25.73
CA VAL A 34 -12.84 -0.94 24.68
C VAL A 34 -14.38 -0.89 24.71
N GLY A 35 -14.99 -0.59 25.86
CA GLY A 35 -16.45 -0.45 26.01
C GLY A 35 -17.00 0.98 25.94
N LYS A 36 -16.18 2.03 25.84
CA LYS A 36 -16.59 3.42 26.17
C LYS A 36 -16.73 4.43 25.02
N SER A 37 -16.47 4.06 23.78
CA SER A 37 -16.69 4.97 22.65
C SER A 37 -17.75 4.43 21.70
N LYS A 38 -18.96 4.15 22.19
CA LYS A 38 -20.12 4.22 21.29
C LYS A 38 -20.38 5.70 21.05
N LEU A 39 -20.08 6.16 19.83
CA LEU A 39 -20.46 7.49 19.37
C LEU A 39 -21.93 7.71 19.70
N ASP A 40 -22.27 8.77 20.41
CA ASP A 40 -23.66 9.19 20.56
C ASP A 40 -24.12 9.71 19.20
N THR A 41 -24.80 8.85 18.45
CA THR A 41 -25.27 9.16 17.10
C THR A 41 -26.27 10.30 17.09
N SER A 42 -27.07 10.46 18.15
CA SER A 42 -28.03 11.57 18.28
C SER A 42 -27.29 12.89 18.45
N LEU A 43 -26.24 12.91 19.28
CA LEU A 43 -25.39 14.09 19.44
C LEU A 43 -24.60 14.40 18.16
N ALA A 44 -24.06 13.39 17.48
CA ALA A 44 -23.33 13.56 16.22
C ALA A 44 -24.23 14.13 15.11
N LEU A 45 -25.45 13.59 14.97
CA LEU A 45 -26.45 14.12 14.03
C LEU A 45 -26.86 15.55 14.39
N ALA A 46 -27.11 15.83 15.68
CA ALA A 46 -27.47 17.17 16.12
C ALA A 46 -26.36 18.21 15.88
N ARG A 47 -25.09 17.80 16.00
CA ARG A 47 -23.92 18.69 15.86
C ARG A 47 -23.42 18.83 14.42
N TYR A 48 -23.41 17.74 13.65
CA TYR A 48 -22.75 17.66 12.34
C TYR A 48 -23.70 17.32 11.19
N GLY A 49 -24.93 16.88 11.47
CA GLY A 49 -25.90 16.45 10.45
C GLY A 49 -25.65 15.05 9.87
N PHE A 50 -24.54 14.40 10.21
CA PHE A 50 -24.20 13.03 9.80
C PHE A 50 -23.32 12.34 10.85
N TYR A 51 -23.16 11.02 10.70
CA TYR A 51 -22.13 10.24 11.38
C TYR A 51 -21.60 9.16 10.44
N LEU A 52 -20.40 8.65 10.72
CA LEU A 52 -19.84 7.50 10.02
C LEU A 52 -20.00 6.25 10.88
N GLN A 53 -20.43 5.17 10.27
CA GLN A 53 -20.52 3.86 10.91
C GLN A 53 -19.50 2.93 10.26
N GLU A 54 -18.70 2.25 11.08
CA GLU A 54 -17.85 1.16 10.61
C GLU A 54 -18.75 -0.04 10.28
N VAL A 55 -18.66 -0.52 9.05
CA VAL A 55 -19.50 -1.61 8.50
C VAL A 55 -18.72 -2.60 7.65
N ALA A 56 -17.39 -2.56 7.64
CA ALA A 56 -16.55 -3.36 6.74
C ALA A 56 -16.88 -4.86 6.88
N HIS A 57 -16.82 -5.40 8.09
CA HIS A 57 -17.15 -6.81 8.34
C HIS A 57 -18.59 -7.16 7.96
N ALA A 58 -19.55 -6.28 8.27
CA ALA A 58 -20.96 -6.49 7.92
C ALA A 58 -21.20 -6.46 6.40
N SER A 59 -20.32 -5.77 5.66
CA SER A 59 -20.35 -5.66 4.21
C SER A 59 -19.48 -6.72 3.52
N GLY A 60 -18.90 -7.67 4.26
CA GLY A 60 -18.06 -8.74 3.70
C GLY A 60 -16.57 -8.39 3.54
N ILE A 61 -16.15 -7.18 3.91
CA ILE A 61 -14.75 -6.75 3.87
C ILE A 61 -14.06 -7.15 5.17
N ASN A 62 -13.12 -8.11 5.09
CA ASN A 62 -12.40 -8.65 6.24
C ASN A 62 -10.88 -8.37 6.18
N PHE A 63 -10.47 -7.47 5.28
CA PHE A 63 -9.07 -7.17 5.03
C PHE A 63 -8.40 -6.53 6.25
N VAL A 64 -7.20 -7.01 6.57
CA VAL A 64 -6.31 -6.41 7.56
C VAL A 64 -4.95 -6.24 6.92
N HIS A 65 -4.48 -5.00 6.83
CA HIS A 65 -3.15 -4.71 6.30
C HIS A 65 -2.07 -5.29 7.21
N GLN A 66 -1.03 -5.84 6.58
CA GLN A 66 0.19 -6.29 7.22
C GLN A 66 1.32 -5.40 6.71
N ALA A 67 2.00 -4.71 7.63
CA ALA A 67 3.16 -3.90 7.31
C ALA A 67 4.36 -4.79 6.93
N PRO A 68 5.33 -4.29 6.14
CA PRO A 68 6.54 -5.03 5.85
C PRO A 68 7.38 -5.25 7.11
N THR A 69 8.02 -6.42 7.19
CA THR A 69 9.15 -6.65 8.09
C THR A 69 10.42 -6.54 7.27
N LEU A 70 11.27 -5.56 7.58
CA LEU A 70 12.49 -5.25 6.83
C LEU A 70 13.74 -5.72 7.61
N ASP A 71 14.95 -5.42 7.10
CA ASP A 71 16.22 -5.73 7.77
C ASP A 71 16.24 -5.19 9.22
N HIS A 72 16.65 -6.03 10.17
CA HIS A 72 16.70 -5.71 11.61
C HIS A 72 17.53 -4.47 11.95
N LYS A 73 18.44 -4.03 11.06
CA LYS A 73 19.14 -2.73 11.21
C LYS A 73 18.18 -1.55 11.30
N LEU A 74 16.93 -1.72 10.89
CA LEU A 74 15.86 -0.72 10.97
C LEU A 74 14.98 -0.84 12.21
N ASP A 75 15.18 -1.80 13.12
CA ASP A 75 14.27 -2.07 14.24
C ASP A 75 13.89 -0.82 15.05
N HIS A 76 14.82 0.11 15.23
CA HIS A 76 14.60 1.36 15.97
C HIS A 76 13.71 2.38 15.25
N ILE A 77 13.53 2.24 13.94
CA ILE A 77 12.73 3.13 13.08
C ILE A 77 11.72 2.36 12.20
N MET A 78 11.54 1.06 12.44
CA MET A 78 10.69 0.19 11.63
C MET A 78 9.26 0.72 11.51
N PRO A 79 8.59 1.20 12.59
CA PRO A 79 7.24 1.74 12.47
C PRO A 79 7.15 2.93 11.50
N GLN A 80 8.17 3.79 11.47
CA GLN A 80 8.20 4.96 10.58
C GLN A 80 8.42 4.54 9.13
N VAL A 81 9.37 3.64 8.88
CA VAL A 81 9.65 3.15 7.53
C VAL A 81 8.46 2.33 7.02
N ALA A 82 8.01 1.33 7.78
CA ALA A 82 6.92 0.42 7.40
C ALA A 82 5.53 1.07 7.35
N SER A 83 5.38 2.33 7.80
CA SER A 83 4.15 3.12 7.63
C SER A 83 3.94 3.61 6.19
N MET A 84 4.96 3.50 5.33
CA MET A 84 4.91 3.92 3.95
C MET A 84 4.45 2.76 3.07
N GLY A 85 3.14 2.57 2.95
CA GLY A 85 2.53 1.50 2.17
C GLY A 85 1.03 1.40 2.41
N ALA A 86 0.42 0.36 1.86
CA ALA A 86 -1.03 0.18 1.70
C ALA A 86 -1.65 1.19 0.73
N GLY A 87 -2.35 0.66 -0.28
CA GLY A 87 -3.14 1.42 -1.22
C GLY A 87 -4.54 0.84 -1.28
N ALA A 88 -5.52 1.73 -1.32
CA ALA A 88 -6.87 1.40 -1.75
C ALA A 88 -7.09 2.05 -3.12
N SER A 89 -7.60 1.28 -4.06
CA SER A 89 -7.96 1.75 -5.39
C SER A 89 -9.37 1.28 -5.72
N ILE A 90 -10.07 2.07 -6.51
CA ILE A 90 -11.47 1.86 -6.90
C ILE A 90 -11.49 1.65 -8.41
N VAL A 91 -12.17 0.61 -8.87
CA VAL A 91 -12.24 0.20 -10.27
C VAL A 91 -13.54 -0.57 -10.51
N ASP A 92 -14.11 -0.53 -11.71
CA ASP A 92 -15.18 -1.43 -12.15
C ASP A 92 -14.56 -2.50 -13.06
N PHE A 93 -13.89 -3.50 -12.47
CA PHE A 93 -12.95 -4.34 -13.22
C PHE A 93 -13.64 -5.30 -14.19
N ASP A 94 -14.92 -5.60 -13.98
CA ASP A 94 -15.71 -6.49 -14.84
C ASP A 94 -16.83 -5.77 -15.60
N ARG A 95 -16.90 -4.44 -15.49
CA ARG A 95 -17.82 -3.56 -16.21
C ARG A 95 -19.28 -3.86 -15.92
N ASP A 96 -19.59 -4.32 -14.71
CA ASP A 96 -20.96 -4.56 -14.28
C ASP A 96 -21.69 -3.28 -13.83
N GLY A 97 -20.98 -2.14 -13.83
CA GLY A 97 -21.47 -0.82 -13.49
C GLY A 97 -21.34 -0.49 -12.01
N TRP A 98 -20.77 -1.39 -11.20
CA TRP A 98 -20.52 -1.19 -9.79
C TRP A 98 -19.03 -1.01 -9.52
N GLN A 99 -18.71 -0.09 -8.62
CA GLN A 99 -17.32 0.15 -8.24
C GLN A 99 -16.86 -0.89 -7.22
N ASP A 100 -15.75 -1.54 -7.52
CA ASP A 100 -15.03 -2.53 -6.72
C ASP A 100 -13.86 -1.89 -5.97
N ILE A 101 -13.32 -2.62 -5.00
CA ILE A 101 -12.25 -2.13 -4.12
C ILE A 101 -11.06 -3.08 -4.18
N TYR A 102 -9.92 -2.59 -4.68
CA TYR A 102 -8.66 -3.32 -4.60
C TYR A 102 -7.79 -2.77 -3.47
N LEU A 103 -7.36 -3.66 -2.57
CA LEU A 103 -6.56 -3.35 -1.39
C LEU A 103 -5.20 -4.05 -1.47
N THR A 104 -4.13 -3.27 -1.42
CA THR A 104 -2.77 -3.82 -1.37
C THR A 104 -2.34 -4.11 0.05
N ASN A 105 -1.57 -5.18 0.19
CA ASN A 105 -0.93 -5.58 1.42
C ASN A 105 0.59 -5.46 1.28
N SER A 106 1.31 -5.27 2.38
CA SER A 106 2.73 -4.94 2.36
C SER A 106 3.59 -5.91 3.19
N GLY A 107 3.00 -6.99 3.71
CA GLY A 107 3.73 -8.05 4.40
C GLY A 107 4.31 -9.06 3.42
N GLU A 108 5.52 -9.57 3.68
CA GLU A 108 6.03 -10.70 2.90
C GLU A 108 5.13 -11.94 3.10
N GLY A 109 4.75 -12.59 2.01
CA GLY A 109 3.78 -13.69 1.98
C GLY A 109 2.31 -13.27 2.17
N SER A 110 2.03 -11.98 2.35
CA SER A 110 0.67 -11.46 2.45
C SER A 110 -0.05 -11.47 1.10
N LYS A 111 -1.38 -11.43 1.13
CA LYS A 111 -2.23 -11.36 -0.06
C LYS A 111 -2.85 -9.99 -0.21
N ASN A 112 -2.94 -9.52 -1.46
CA ASN A 112 -3.82 -8.42 -1.82
C ASN A 112 -5.26 -8.95 -1.98
N SER A 113 -6.25 -8.06 -1.89
CA SER A 113 -7.67 -8.39 -2.03
C SER A 113 -8.35 -7.54 -3.10
N LEU A 114 -9.30 -8.13 -3.83
CA LEU A 114 -10.16 -7.45 -4.80
C LEU A 114 -11.60 -7.72 -4.40
N TYR A 115 -12.22 -6.76 -3.72
CA TYR A 115 -13.59 -6.85 -3.26
C TYR A 115 -14.53 -6.42 -4.38
N ARG A 116 -15.14 -7.40 -5.05
CA ARG A 116 -16.21 -7.16 -6.01
C ARG A 116 -17.47 -6.71 -5.28
N ASN A 117 -18.07 -5.63 -5.75
CA ASN A 117 -19.33 -5.11 -5.26
C ASN A 117 -20.50 -5.96 -5.77
N MET A 118 -21.37 -6.40 -4.87
CA MET A 118 -22.50 -7.27 -5.22
C MET A 118 -23.78 -6.48 -5.56
N GLY A 119 -23.73 -5.15 -5.52
CA GLY A 119 -24.86 -4.26 -5.83
C GLY A 119 -25.88 -4.11 -4.69
N ASP A 120 -25.72 -4.82 -3.59
CA ASP A 120 -26.61 -4.80 -2.41
C ASP A 120 -25.94 -4.22 -1.15
N GLY A 121 -24.79 -3.56 -1.33
CA GLY A 121 -23.97 -3.02 -0.24
C GLY A 121 -23.03 -4.05 0.39
N THR A 122 -22.98 -5.28 -0.14
CA THR A 122 -21.99 -6.29 0.25
C THR A 122 -20.90 -6.47 -0.81
N PHE A 123 -19.78 -7.06 -0.39
CA PHE A 123 -18.62 -7.31 -1.21
C PHE A 123 -18.12 -8.75 -1.07
N LYS A 124 -17.57 -9.30 -2.15
CA LYS A 124 -16.89 -10.61 -2.17
C LYS A 124 -15.44 -10.43 -2.59
N ASP A 125 -14.50 -10.99 -1.82
CA ASP A 125 -13.09 -11.02 -2.24
C ASP A 125 -12.90 -12.05 -3.38
N MET A 126 -12.41 -11.56 -4.52
CA MET A 126 -12.20 -12.29 -5.75
C MET A 126 -10.73 -12.40 -6.15
N ALA A 127 -9.79 -11.75 -5.44
CA ALA A 127 -8.39 -11.67 -5.89
C ALA A 127 -7.71 -13.03 -6.10
N GLY A 128 -8.06 -14.01 -5.26
CA GLY A 128 -7.54 -15.38 -5.38
C GLY A 128 -8.09 -16.10 -6.61
N GLU A 129 -9.39 -15.98 -6.87
CA GLU A 129 -10.06 -16.57 -8.05
C GLU A 129 -9.55 -15.93 -9.35
N LEU A 130 -9.21 -14.64 -9.29
CA LEU A 130 -8.77 -13.84 -10.43
C LEU A 130 -7.25 -13.84 -10.67
N GLY A 131 -6.44 -14.44 -9.77
CA GLY A 131 -5.00 -14.62 -9.97
C GLY A 131 -4.10 -13.46 -9.51
N ILE A 132 -4.64 -12.49 -8.75
CA ILE A 132 -3.94 -11.25 -8.34
C ILE A 132 -3.78 -11.11 -6.81
N ALA A 133 -4.04 -12.17 -6.05
CA ALA A 133 -3.85 -12.17 -4.59
C ALA A 133 -2.38 -12.36 -4.18
N ASP A 134 -1.70 -13.36 -4.76
CA ASP A 134 -0.41 -13.88 -4.28
C ASP A 134 0.80 -13.14 -4.86
N VAL A 135 0.84 -11.81 -4.69
CA VAL A 135 1.82 -10.91 -5.34
C VAL A 135 2.97 -10.45 -4.43
N ASN A 136 2.95 -10.73 -3.13
CA ASN A 136 3.99 -10.31 -2.17
C ASN A 136 4.91 -11.47 -1.76
N GLN A 137 5.37 -12.28 -2.72
CA GLN A 137 6.18 -13.46 -2.43
C GLN A 137 7.59 -13.11 -1.93
N PRO A 138 8.22 -13.96 -1.10
CA PRO A 138 9.59 -13.75 -0.66
C PRO A 138 10.56 -13.50 -1.81
N GLY A 139 11.41 -12.49 -1.66
CA GLY A 139 12.38 -12.07 -2.68
C GLY A 139 11.82 -11.28 -3.86
N THR A 140 10.50 -11.02 -3.91
CA THR A 140 9.87 -10.16 -4.94
C THR A 140 9.53 -8.76 -4.43
N GLY A 141 9.72 -8.53 -3.13
CA GLY A 141 9.27 -7.33 -2.42
C GLY A 141 7.76 -7.28 -2.20
N VAL A 142 7.23 -6.12 -1.82
CA VAL A 142 5.86 -5.97 -1.34
C VAL A 142 5.11 -4.81 -1.99
N SER A 143 3.79 -4.94 -2.13
CA SER A 143 2.93 -3.96 -2.77
C SER A 143 2.82 -2.69 -1.94
N MET A 144 2.97 -1.54 -2.61
CA MET A 144 2.78 -0.22 -2.01
C MET A 144 1.55 0.52 -2.55
N GLY A 145 1.05 0.10 -3.70
CA GLY A 145 -0.25 0.50 -4.20
C GLY A 145 -0.49 -0.04 -5.60
N ALA A 146 -1.60 0.40 -6.17
CA ALA A 146 -2.10 -0.06 -7.45
C ALA A 146 -2.62 1.14 -8.24
N VAL A 147 -2.43 1.12 -9.55
CA VAL A 147 -3.12 2.00 -10.48
C VAL A 147 -3.74 1.19 -11.59
N TRP A 148 -4.92 1.63 -12.00
CA TRP A 148 -5.78 0.96 -12.97
C TRP A 148 -5.85 1.81 -14.24
N GLY A 149 -5.75 1.19 -15.41
CA GLY A 149 -5.80 1.86 -16.69
C GLY A 149 -5.87 0.86 -17.83
N ASP A 150 -6.70 1.15 -18.83
CA ASP A 150 -6.85 0.36 -20.05
C ASP A 150 -5.68 0.67 -21.00
N TYR A 151 -4.55 -0.03 -20.84
CA TYR A 151 -3.32 0.33 -21.56
C TYR A 151 -3.30 -0.16 -23.01
N ASP A 152 -4.13 -1.14 -23.36
CA ASP A 152 -4.24 -1.69 -24.71
C ASP A 152 -5.58 -1.39 -25.41
N ASN A 153 -6.40 -0.52 -24.80
CA ASN A 153 -7.66 -0.02 -25.34
C ASN A 153 -8.67 -1.15 -25.64
N ASP A 154 -8.68 -2.21 -24.84
CA ASP A 154 -9.62 -3.32 -24.98
C ASP A 154 -10.96 -3.04 -24.25
N GLY A 155 -10.99 -1.96 -23.47
CA GLY A 155 -12.13 -1.48 -22.72
C GLY A 155 -12.20 -2.00 -21.28
N TYR A 156 -11.23 -2.77 -20.79
CA TYR A 156 -11.17 -3.22 -19.40
C TYR A 156 -9.93 -2.63 -18.73
N GLU A 157 -10.07 -2.10 -17.52
CA GLU A 157 -8.93 -1.57 -16.81
C GLU A 157 -7.95 -2.68 -16.39
N ASP A 158 -6.69 -2.52 -16.79
CA ASP A 158 -5.59 -3.37 -16.39
C ASP A 158 -4.97 -2.91 -15.06
N LEU A 159 -4.23 -3.81 -14.43
CA LEU A 159 -3.65 -3.58 -13.12
C LEU A 159 -2.13 -3.40 -13.21
N PHE A 160 -1.64 -2.26 -12.74
CA PHE A 160 -0.23 -2.07 -12.41
C PHE A 160 -0.02 -1.95 -10.91
N LEU A 161 0.84 -2.81 -10.37
CA LEU A 161 1.26 -2.82 -8.98
C LEU A 161 2.66 -2.22 -8.86
N TYR A 162 2.74 -1.05 -8.23
CA TYR A 162 4.01 -0.51 -7.78
C TYR A 162 4.35 -1.06 -6.39
N LYS A 163 5.59 -1.48 -6.23
CA LYS A 163 6.09 -2.20 -5.06
C LYS A 163 7.29 -1.48 -4.47
N TRP A 164 7.65 -1.86 -3.24
CA TRP A 164 9.06 -1.88 -2.86
C TRP A 164 9.62 -3.22 -3.28
N GLY A 165 10.06 -3.31 -4.53
CA GLY A 165 10.37 -4.60 -5.13
C GLY A 165 10.27 -4.62 -6.63
N ARG A 166 9.99 -5.82 -7.14
CA ARG A 166 9.72 -6.06 -8.56
C ARG A 166 8.31 -5.58 -8.92
N PRO A 167 8.11 -4.49 -9.69
CA PRO A 167 6.77 -4.08 -10.10
C PRO A 167 6.06 -5.20 -10.87
N GLU A 168 4.74 -5.25 -10.81
CA GLU A 168 3.95 -6.25 -11.53
C GLU A 168 2.86 -5.60 -12.38
N MET A 169 2.64 -6.16 -13.56
CA MET A 169 1.62 -5.71 -14.50
C MET A 169 0.75 -6.89 -14.90
N PHE A 170 -0.56 -6.68 -14.94
CA PHE A 170 -1.55 -7.69 -15.25
C PHE A 170 -2.54 -7.16 -16.28
N HIS A 171 -2.74 -7.92 -17.34
CA HIS A 171 -3.80 -7.72 -18.31
C HIS A 171 -5.13 -8.26 -17.76
N ASN A 172 -6.21 -7.50 -17.90
CA ASN A 172 -7.55 -7.93 -17.53
C ASN A 172 -8.20 -8.72 -18.67
N ASP A 173 -8.44 -10.02 -18.47
CA ASP A 173 -8.96 -10.91 -19.52
C ASP A 173 -10.50 -10.81 -19.64
N GLY A 174 -11.00 -9.57 -19.78
CA GLY A 174 -12.40 -9.22 -19.91
C GLY A 174 -13.24 -9.47 -18.65
N GLY A 175 -12.73 -9.06 -17.49
CA GLY A 175 -13.39 -9.14 -16.18
C GLY A 175 -13.42 -10.54 -15.56
N ARG A 176 -12.80 -11.53 -16.20
CA ARG A 176 -12.89 -12.95 -15.77
C ARG A 176 -11.64 -13.49 -15.09
N HIS A 177 -10.48 -12.92 -15.41
CA HIS A 177 -9.17 -13.34 -14.92
C HIS A 177 -8.16 -12.23 -15.18
N PHE A 178 -7.00 -12.29 -14.53
CA PHE A 178 -5.88 -11.41 -14.80
C PHE A 178 -4.63 -12.20 -15.17
N THR A 179 -4.10 -11.95 -16.36
CA THR A 179 -2.86 -12.55 -16.84
C THR A 179 -1.67 -11.66 -16.48
N ARG A 180 -0.68 -12.19 -15.76
CA ARG A 180 0.55 -11.45 -15.45
C ARG A 180 1.39 -11.25 -16.72
N VAL A 181 1.61 -10.00 -17.11
CA VAL A 181 2.34 -9.58 -18.32
C VAL A 181 3.62 -8.79 -18.04
N THR A 182 4.09 -8.76 -16.78
CA THR A 182 5.29 -8.01 -16.36
C THR A 182 6.51 -8.18 -17.26
N GLU A 183 6.82 -9.40 -17.69
CA GLU A 183 7.99 -9.68 -18.54
C GLU A 183 7.81 -9.17 -19.98
N GLN A 184 6.58 -9.17 -20.49
CA GLN A 184 6.26 -8.63 -21.81
C GLN A 184 6.37 -7.11 -21.82
N ALA A 185 5.94 -6.45 -20.74
CA ALA A 185 5.95 -5.01 -20.58
C ALA A 185 7.36 -4.40 -20.49
N SER A 186 8.43 -5.20 -20.43
CA SER A 186 9.84 -4.72 -20.40
C SER A 186 10.14 -3.79 -19.22
N LEU A 187 9.48 -4.02 -18.08
CA LEU A 187 9.65 -3.22 -16.87
C LEU A 187 11.00 -3.50 -16.17
N PRO A 188 11.52 -2.57 -15.34
CA PRO A 188 12.73 -2.81 -14.58
C PRO A 188 12.53 -3.96 -13.59
N ALA A 189 13.58 -4.75 -13.39
CA ALA A 189 13.54 -5.90 -12.48
C ALA A 189 13.26 -5.49 -11.01
N TRP A 190 13.59 -4.26 -10.63
CA TRP A 190 13.40 -3.74 -9.27
C TRP A 190 13.20 -2.23 -9.27
N VAL A 191 12.14 -1.75 -8.60
CA VAL A 191 11.89 -0.33 -8.34
C VAL A 191 11.30 -0.21 -6.95
N ASN A 192 11.96 0.54 -6.05
CA ASN A 192 11.40 0.85 -4.74
C ASN A 192 10.43 2.05 -4.85
N ALA A 193 9.23 1.83 -5.37
CA ALA A 193 8.28 2.88 -5.74
C ALA A 193 7.23 3.19 -4.66
N ASN A 194 6.79 4.45 -4.61
CA ASN A 194 5.66 4.91 -3.79
C ASN A 194 4.48 5.43 -4.61
N THR A 195 4.68 5.64 -5.91
CA THR A 195 3.65 6.21 -6.78
C THR A 195 3.84 5.73 -8.20
N ALA A 196 2.73 5.57 -8.90
CA ALA A 196 2.67 5.43 -10.34
C ALA A 196 1.40 6.14 -10.83
N ILE A 197 1.37 6.50 -12.11
CA ILE A 197 0.17 7.03 -12.78
C ILE A 197 0.16 6.58 -14.24
N TRP A 198 -1.05 6.38 -14.76
CA TRP A 198 -1.34 6.25 -16.18
C TRP A 198 -1.72 7.60 -16.76
N PHE A 199 -1.18 7.96 -17.92
CA PHE A 199 -1.51 9.18 -18.65
C PHE A 199 -0.96 9.06 -20.07
N ASP A 200 -1.57 9.76 -21.04
CA ASP A 200 -1.10 9.79 -22.43
C ASP A 200 -0.16 11.00 -22.58
N TYR A 201 1.16 10.78 -22.50
CA TYR A 201 2.12 11.90 -22.40
C TYR A 201 2.45 12.53 -23.76
N ASP A 202 2.24 11.79 -24.85
CA ASP A 202 2.53 12.26 -26.22
C ASP A 202 1.30 12.41 -27.12
N GLY A 203 0.12 12.07 -26.62
CA GLY A 203 -1.16 12.28 -27.29
C GLY A 203 -1.45 11.25 -28.37
N ASP A 204 -0.85 10.06 -28.32
CA ASP A 204 -1.05 9.00 -29.31
C ASP A 204 -2.29 8.12 -29.05
N GLY A 205 -2.95 8.31 -27.92
CA GLY A 205 -4.14 7.59 -27.49
C GLY A 205 -3.85 6.25 -26.79
N LEU A 206 -2.59 5.95 -26.49
CA LEU A 206 -2.18 4.84 -25.64
C LEU A 206 -1.77 5.36 -24.26
N LEU A 207 -2.24 4.73 -23.19
CA LEU A 207 -1.82 5.13 -21.86
C LEU A 207 -0.35 4.74 -21.61
N ASP A 208 0.46 5.73 -21.25
CA ASP A 208 1.83 5.59 -20.81
C ASP A 208 1.93 5.49 -19.29
N LEU A 209 3.05 4.95 -18.80
CA LEU A 209 3.24 4.69 -17.37
C LEU A 209 4.37 5.54 -16.79
N PHE A 210 4.05 6.35 -15.78
CA PHE A 210 5.06 6.95 -14.92
C PHE A 210 5.19 6.15 -13.61
N ILE A 211 6.43 5.90 -13.16
CA ILE A 211 6.74 5.30 -11.86
C ILE A 211 7.71 6.19 -11.08
N GLY A 212 7.28 6.61 -9.88
CA GLY A 212 8.09 7.38 -8.94
C GLY A 212 8.83 6.48 -7.93
N GLY A 213 10.11 6.22 -8.19
CA GLY A 213 10.99 5.58 -7.22
C GLY A 213 11.22 6.46 -5.99
N TYR A 214 11.01 5.89 -4.81
CA TYR A 214 11.20 6.51 -3.51
C TYR A 214 12.60 6.22 -2.97
N TYR A 215 12.90 4.96 -2.64
CA TYR A 215 14.27 4.52 -2.35
C TYR A 215 15.04 4.23 -3.62
N SER A 216 16.37 4.35 -3.56
CA SER A 216 17.22 3.91 -4.67
C SER A 216 17.00 2.43 -5.00
N GLU A 217 17.02 2.10 -6.28
CA GLU A 217 16.77 0.76 -6.82
C GLU A 217 17.85 -0.27 -6.42
N ASP A 218 19.03 0.19 -5.99
CA ASP A 218 20.12 -0.65 -5.48
C ASP A 218 20.02 -0.94 -3.96
N VAL A 219 18.99 -0.40 -3.29
CA VAL A 219 18.71 -0.67 -1.88
C VAL A 219 17.80 -1.89 -1.76
N ASP A 220 18.37 -2.99 -1.26
CA ASP A 220 17.60 -4.14 -0.75
C ASP A 220 17.19 -3.85 0.70
N LEU A 221 15.90 -3.55 0.91
CA LEU A 221 15.34 -3.23 2.22
C LEU A 221 15.30 -4.44 3.18
N TRP A 222 15.40 -5.66 2.67
CA TRP A 222 15.43 -6.89 3.47
C TRP A 222 16.86 -7.30 3.86
N HIS A 223 17.86 -6.86 3.09
CA HIS A 223 19.29 -7.14 3.34
C HIS A 223 20.16 -5.89 3.17
N LEU A 224 19.99 -4.92 4.07
CA LEU A 224 20.67 -3.64 3.99
C LEU A 224 22.18 -3.78 4.17
N LYS A 225 22.93 -3.31 3.16
CA LYS A 225 24.38 -3.08 3.24
C LYS A 225 24.74 -1.97 4.22
N THR A 226 23.88 -0.96 4.35
CA THR A 226 24.05 0.21 5.22
C THR A 226 22.70 0.80 5.59
N THR A 227 22.62 1.51 6.72
CA THR A 227 21.42 2.26 7.14
C THR A 227 21.34 3.66 6.53
N ARG A 228 22.32 4.06 5.71
CA ARG A 228 22.34 5.36 4.99
C ARG A 228 21.44 5.33 3.74
N MET A 229 20.16 5.00 3.93
CA MET A 229 19.15 4.92 2.88
C MET A 229 18.13 6.07 2.91
N MET A 230 18.08 6.81 4.03
CA MET A 230 17.15 7.92 4.25
C MET A 230 17.72 9.23 3.67
N PRO A 231 16.89 10.24 3.38
CA PRO A 231 17.39 11.51 2.88
C PRO A 231 18.13 12.24 4.02
N GLU A 232 19.28 12.82 3.71
CA GLU A 232 19.96 13.76 4.60
C GLU A 232 19.19 15.08 4.76
N SER A 233 18.32 15.39 3.78
CA SER A 233 17.44 16.55 3.75
C SER A 233 16.25 16.26 2.85
N PHE A 234 15.03 16.49 3.32
CA PHE A 234 13.84 16.37 2.49
C PHE A 234 13.77 17.41 1.35
N GLU A 235 14.56 18.48 1.42
CA GLU A 235 14.58 19.54 0.42
C GLU A 235 15.64 19.29 -0.68
N TYR A 236 16.81 18.78 -0.30
CA TYR A 236 17.98 18.72 -1.19
C TYR A 236 18.46 17.31 -1.53
N ALA A 237 17.99 16.27 -0.84
CA ALA A 237 18.52 14.92 -1.02
C ALA A 237 18.36 14.42 -2.45
N LYS A 238 19.42 13.76 -2.94
CA LYS A 238 19.52 13.17 -4.29
C LYS A 238 19.84 11.67 -4.26
N ASN A 239 19.58 11.03 -3.14
CA ASN A 239 19.77 9.59 -2.94
C ASN A 239 18.47 8.77 -3.07
N GLY A 240 17.38 9.38 -3.56
CA GLY A 240 16.12 8.68 -3.80
C GLY A 240 16.14 7.87 -5.09
N GLY A 241 15.05 7.11 -5.34
CA GLY A 241 14.86 6.25 -6.51
C GLY A 241 14.87 6.98 -7.84
N ARG A 242 15.08 6.25 -8.94
CA ARG A 242 14.86 6.79 -10.30
C ARG A 242 13.38 7.05 -10.55
N LYS A 243 13.10 7.94 -11.50
CA LYS A 243 11.74 8.21 -12.00
C LYS A 243 11.75 7.64 -13.39
N TYR A 244 10.73 6.86 -13.68
CA TYR A 244 10.61 6.16 -14.93
C TYR A 244 9.39 6.69 -15.65
N LEU A 245 9.55 7.04 -16.92
CA LEU A 245 8.47 7.22 -17.86
C LEU A 245 8.62 6.13 -18.92
N PHE A 246 7.54 5.38 -19.13
CA PHE A 246 7.44 4.29 -20.07
C PHE A 246 6.47 4.67 -21.17
N HIS A 247 6.97 4.83 -22.39
CA HIS A 247 6.16 5.06 -23.57
C HIS A 247 5.54 3.73 -24.03
N ASN A 248 4.22 3.71 -24.20
CA ASN A 248 3.47 2.56 -24.66
C ASN A 248 3.61 2.41 -26.18
N LEU A 249 4.19 1.30 -26.63
CA LEU A 249 4.40 1.00 -28.06
C LEU A 249 3.22 0.26 -28.69
N GLY A 250 2.17 0.00 -27.91
CA GLY A 250 1.09 -0.92 -28.23
C GLY A 250 1.48 -2.39 -28.05
N GLY A 251 0.47 -3.27 -28.09
CA GLY A 251 0.66 -4.72 -27.94
C GLY A 251 1.30 -5.14 -26.60
N GLY A 252 1.07 -4.35 -25.54
CA GLY A 252 1.58 -4.58 -24.19
C GLY A 252 3.10 -4.44 -24.04
N LYS A 253 3.74 -3.63 -24.89
CA LYS A 253 5.19 -3.35 -24.80
C LYS A 253 5.43 -1.88 -24.47
N PHE A 254 6.44 -1.64 -23.65
CA PHE A 254 6.82 -0.29 -23.26
C PHE A 254 8.31 -0.01 -23.53
N GLU A 255 8.64 1.24 -23.86
CA GLU A 255 10.00 1.74 -23.91
C GLU A 255 10.26 2.72 -22.75
N GLU A 256 11.35 2.55 -22.02
CA GLU A 256 11.76 3.53 -21.00
C GLU A 256 12.37 4.78 -21.66
N VAL A 257 11.70 5.92 -21.54
CA VAL A 257 12.04 7.18 -22.24
C VAL A 257 12.44 8.33 -21.31
N SER A 258 12.52 8.11 -19.99
CA SER A 258 12.73 9.17 -18.98
C SER A 258 13.91 10.07 -19.30
N ALA A 259 15.06 9.48 -19.64
CA ALA A 259 16.26 10.25 -19.94
C ALA A 259 16.10 11.10 -21.23
N LYS A 260 15.38 10.57 -22.23
CA LYS A 260 15.12 11.25 -23.50
C LYS A 260 14.26 12.50 -23.30
N VAL A 261 13.30 12.43 -22.36
CA VAL A 261 12.39 13.55 -22.04
C VAL A 261 12.86 14.41 -20.85
N GLY A 262 14.06 14.17 -20.33
CA GLY A 262 14.67 14.98 -19.26
C GLY A 262 14.28 14.60 -17.83
N ILE A 263 13.53 13.52 -17.63
CA ILE A 263 13.20 12.97 -16.31
C ILE A 263 14.42 12.19 -15.76
N ASN A 264 15.35 12.95 -15.15
CA ASN A 264 16.61 12.42 -14.60
C ASN A 264 16.76 12.66 -13.09
N SER A 265 15.69 13.08 -12.41
CA SER A 265 15.72 13.45 -10.99
C SER A 265 16.02 12.25 -10.09
N ARG A 266 16.84 12.46 -9.06
CA ARG A 266 17.11 11.51 -7.96
C ARG A 266 16.57 12.00 -6.61
N ARG A 267 15.70 13.01 -6.63
CA ARG A 267 14.99 13.51 -5.44
C ARG A 267 13.89 12.56 -4.99
N TRP A 268 13.43 12.64 -3.76
CA TRP A 268 12.42 11.71 -3.27
C TRP A 268 11.05 12.02 -3.89
N ALA A 269 10.30 10.99 -4.31
CA ALA A 269 8.98 11.13 -4.93
C ALA A 269 7.93 10.38 -4.09
N LEU A 270 6.98 11.13 -3.54
CA LEU A 270 5.89 10.56 -2.71
C LEU A 270 4.61 10.29 -3.51
N ALA A 271 4.31 11.17 -4.46
CA ALA A 271 3.09 11.12 -5.26
C ALA A 271 3.38 11.73 -6.64
N ALA A 272 2.59 11.31 -7.62
CA ALA A 272 2.51 11.87 -8.95
C ALA A 272 1.04 12.07 -9.31
N SER A 273 0.78 13.03 -10.18
CA SER A 273 -0.53 13.31 -10.76
C SER A 273 -0.30 13.95 -12.11
N ALA A 274 -1.18 13.67 -13.05
CA ALA A 274 -1.21 14.28 -14.38
C ALA A 274 -2.52 15.04 -14.53
N ALA A 275 -2.45 16.26 -15.03
CA ALA A 275 -3.61 17.12 -15.23
C ALA A 275 -3.33 18.12 -16.34
N ASP A 276 -4.35 18.56 -17.07
CA ASP A 276 -4.21 19.65 -18.05
C ASP A 276 -4.16 21.00 -17.30
N LEU A 277 -2.98 21.35 -16.79
CA LEU A 277 -2.77 22.58 -16.02
C LEU A 277 -2.78 23.82 -16.91
N ARG A 278 -2.54 23.63 -18.22
CA ARG A 278 -2.44 24.71 -19.20
C ARG A 278 -3.71 24.90 -20.04
N GLY A 279 -4.71 24.03 -19.94
CA GLY A 279 -5.94 24.09 -20.72
C GLY A 279 -5.73 23.77 -22.20
N THR A 280 -4.75 22.93 -22.51
CA THR A 280 -4.36 22.54 -23.87
C THR A 280 -5.13 21.35 -24.42
N GLY A 281 -5.89 20.65 -23.57
CA GLY A 281 -6.49 19.36 -23.87
C GLY A 281 -5.56 18.16 -23.64
N HIS A 282 -4.31 18.40 -23.24
CA HIS A 282 -3.31 17.38 -22.93
C HIS A 282 -2.84 17.51 -21.48
N GLN A 283 -2.49 16.39 -20.86
CA GLN A 283 -2.03 16.34 -19.48
C GLN A 283 -0.56 16.83 -19.37
N ASP A 284 -0.23 17.49 -18.26
CA ASP A 284 1.11 17.97 -17.86
C ASP A 284 1.74 17.12 -16.75
#